data_AF-A0A553K1A6-F1
#
_entry.id   AF-A0A553K1A6-F1
#
_cell.length_a   1.000
_cell.length_b   1.000
_cell.length_c   1.000
_cell.angle_alpha   90.00
_cell.angle_beta   90.00
_cell.angle_gamma   90.00
#
_symmetry.space_group_name_H-M   'P 1'
#
loop_
_entity.id
_entity.type
_entity.pdbx_description
1 polymer ?
#
loop_
_entity_poly.entity_id
_entity_poly.type
_entity_poly.pdbx_seq_one_letter_code
_entity_poly.pdbx_strand_id
1 'polypeptide(L)'
;VKVQTPPASGTLTLNTDGTFTYLSSSTANDSFVYQSTNGTPPVTAKVTLTACTTSNKCLSVPTAGNASFASNIASQIQVGAPGVLASASDPAGLPLTAQIVASSATNGTVTLNPDGSFTAVPTTPRVGSG
;
A
#
# COMPACT_ATOMS: atom_id res chain seq x y z
N VAL A 1 -2.62 -9.77 -32.40
CA VAL A 1 -3.24 -10.89 -31.64
C VAL A 1 -4.76 -10.81 -31.72
N LYS A 2 -5.49 -11.89 -31.42
CA LYS A 2 -6.97 -11.91 -31.32
C LYS A 2 -7.45 -12.81 -30.18
N VAL A 3 -8.59 -12.48 -29.58
CA VAL A 3 -9.23 -13.31 -28.54
C VAL A 3 -9.90 -14.52 -29.17
N GLN A 4 -9.69 -15.70 -28.58
CA GLN A 4 -10.33 -16.97 -28.96
C GLN A 4 -11.39 -17.38 -27.94
N THR A 5 -11.09 -17.19 -26.66
CA THR A 5 -12.03 -17.46 -25.57
C THR A 5 -12.05 -16.22 -24.68
N PRO A 6 -13.17 -15.50 -24.60
CA PRO A 6 -13.28 -14.33 -23.72
C PRO A 6 -13.25 -14.76 -22.24
N PRO A 7 -13.01 -13.81 -21.32
CA PRO A 7 -13.23 -14.03 -19.90
C PRO A 7 -14.65 -14.50 -19.59
N ALA A 8 -14.80 -15.32 -18.55
CA ALA A 8 -16.10 -15.79 -18.06
C ALA A 8 -16.81 -14.72 -17.21
N SER A 9 -16.08 -13.75 -16.65
CA SER A 9 -16.59 -12.74 -15.72
C SER A 9 -15.94 -11.39 -15.96
N GLY A 10 -16.39 -10.67 -16.99
CA GLY A 10 -15.98 -9.29 -17.22
C GLY A 10 -15.92 -8.95 -18.69
N THR A 11 -15.36 -7.79 -18.98
CA THR A 11 -15.18 -7.29 -20.34
C THR A 11 -13.70 -7.13 -20.63
N LEU A 12 -13.24 -7.70 -21.75
CA LEU A 12 -11.85 -7.63 -22.22
C LEU A 12 -11.78 -6.86 -23.54
N THR A 13 -10.85 -5.92 -23.62
CA THR A 13 -10.41 -5.31 -24.88
C THR A 13 -8.95 -5.68 -25.10
N LEU A 14 -8.67 -6.47 -26.15
CA LEU A 14 -7.31 -6.86 -26.55
C LEU A 14 -6.90 -6.11 -27.82
N ASN A 15 -5.83 -5.33 -27.75
CA ASN A 15 -5.28 -4.58 -28.86
C ASN A 15 -4.36 -5.46 -29.72
N THR A 16 -4.12 -5.03 -30.96
CA THR A 16 -3.29 -5.79 -31.92
C THR A 16 -1.83 -5.91 -31.48
N ASP A 17 -1.33 -4.94 -30.71
CA ASP A 17 0.00 -4.90 -30.11
C ASP A 17 0.18 -5.82 -28.89
N GLY A 18 -0.89 -6.47 -28.43
CA GLY A 18 -0.88 -7.38 -27.28
C GLY A 18 -1.20 -6.74 -25.93
N THR A 19 -1.32 -5.41 -25.87
CA THR A 19 -1.85 -4.73 -24.68
C THR A 19 -3.33 -5.05 -24.52
N PHE A 20 -3.82 -5.07 -23.28
CA PHE A 20 -5.24 -5.31 -23.02
C PHE A 20 -5.72 -4.54 -21.80
N THR A 21 -7.02 -4.24 -21.79
CA THR A 21 -7.73 -3.77 -20.61
C THR A 21 -8.80 -4.79 -20.23
N TYR A 22 -8.97 -5.01 -18.93
CA TYR A 22 -9.97 -5.92 -18.39
C TYR A 22 -10.72 -5.23 -17.26
N LEU A 23 -12.05 -5.25 -17.36
CA LEU A 23 -12.95 -4.81 -16.30
C LEU A 23 -13.66 -6.04 -15.73
N SER A 24 -13.29 -6.44 -14.52
CA SER A 24 -13.93 -7.56 -13.84
C SER A 24 -15.37 -7.25 -13.47
N SER A 25 -16.27 -8.22 -13.63
CA SER A 25 -17.64 -8.18 -13.09
C SER A 25 -17.84 -9.09 -11.87
N SER A 26 -16.78 -9.76 -11.41
CA SER A 26 -16.82 -10.64 -10.23
C SER A 26 -15.54 -10.56 -9.39
N THR A 27 -15.56 -11.22 -8.23
CA THR A 27 -14.38 -11.40 -7.37
C THR A 27 -13.71 -12.76 -7.56
N ALA A 28 -14.11 -13.53 -8.57
CA ALA A 28 -13.51 -14.82 -8.89
C ALA A 28 -12.35 -14.67 -9.87
N ASN A 29 -11.42 -15.62 -9.85
CA ASN A 29 -10.39 -15.69 -10.89
C ASN A 29 -11.04 -15.88 -12.25
N ASP A 30 -10.40 -15.31 -13.27
CA ASP A 30 -10.86 -15.38 -14.65
C ASP A 30 -9.69 -15.74 -15.58
N SER A 31 -9.99 -15.96 -16.85
CA SER A 31 -8.98 -16.17 -17.87
C SER A 31 -9.52 -15.95 -19.25
N PHE A 32 -8.64 -15.54 -20.16
CA PHE A 32 -8.96 -15.53 -21.59
C PHE A 32 -7.88 -16.26 -22.37
N VAL A 33 -8.24 -16.76 -23.55
CA VAL A 33 -7.30 -17.37 -24.50
C VAL A 33 -7.17 -16.44 -25.70
N TYR A 34 -5.94 -16.12 -26.08
CA TYR A 34 -5.64 -15.36 -27.29
C TYR A 34 -4.80 -16.17 -28.27
N GLN A 35 -4.80 -15.73 -29.52
CA GLN A 35 -4.03 -16.31 -30.61
C GLN A 35 -3.14 -15.25 -31.26
N SER A 36 -1.92 -15.65 -31.61
CA SER A 36 -1.05 -14.82 -32.45
C SER A 36 -1.59 -14.74 -33.88
N THR A 37 -1.55 -13.55 -34.48
CA THR A 37 -2.05 -13.30 -35.83
C THR A 37 -1.02 -13.56 -36.94
N ASN A 38 0.26 -13.72 -36.60
CA ASN A 38 1.37 -13.89 -37.55
C ASN A 38 2.10 -15.24 -37.43
N GLY A 39 1.68 -16.13 -36.52
CA GLY A 39 2.25 -17.47 -36.39
C GLY A 39 1.56 -18.48 -37.32
N THR A 40 2.35 -19.26 -38.06
CA THR A 40 1.88 -20.40 -38.87
C THR A 40 2.63 -21.66 -38.44
N PRO A 41 1.95 -22.69 -37.91
CA PRO A 41 0.53 -22.72 -37.57
C PRO A 41 0.17 -21.70 -36.46
N PRO A 42 -1.11 -21.29 -36.36
CA PRO A 42 -1.54 -20.37 -35.32
C PRO A 42 -1.32 -20.95 -33.91
N VAL A 43 -0.68 -20.18 -33.03
CA VAL A 43 -0.42 -20.58 -31.64
C VAL A 43 -1.36 -19.83 -30.70
N THR A 44 -1.93 -20.54 -29.73
CA THR A 44 -2.78 -19.99 -28.67
C THR A 44 -2.04 -19.95 -27.34
N ALA A 45 -2.39 -18.98 -26.50
CA ALA A 45 -1.91 -18.85 -25.12
C ALA A 45 -3.05 -18.43 -24.19
N LYS A 46 -2.99 -18.89 -22.95
CA LYS A 46 -3.97 -18.56 -21.89
C LYS A 46 -3.37 -17.50 -20.97
N VAL A 47 -4.13 -16.44 -20.73
CA VAL A 47 -3.85 -15.45 -19.69
C VAL A 47 -4.77 -15.72 -18.52
N THR A 48 -4.20 -15.88 -17.33
CA THR A 48 -4.94 -16.02 -16.08
C THR A 48 -5.01 -14.67 -15.38
N LEU A 49 -6.23 -14.28 -14.98
CA LEU A 49 -6.52 -13.06 -14.26
C LEU A 49 -6.87 -13.45 -12.83
N THR A 50 -6.00 -13.14 -11.88
CA THR A 50 -6.22 -13.47 -10.47
C THR A 50 -7.04 -12.37 -9.80
N ALA A 51 -8.11 -12.75 -9.13
CA ALA A 51 -8.93 -11.82 -8.39
C ALA A 51 -8.19 -11.21 -7.21
N CYS A 52 -8.51 -9.95 -6.92
CA CYS A 52 -8.07 -9.25 -5.72
C CYS A 52 -8.80 -9.84 -4.51
N THR A 53 -8.06 -10.39 -3.55
CA THR A 53 -8.59 -11.02 -2.33
C THR A 53 -7.79 -10.60 -1.11
N THR A 54 -8.28 -10.95 0.09
CA THR A 54 -7.50 -10.83 1.33
C THR A 54 -6.34 -11.83 1.36
N SER A 55 -6.49 -13.02 0.77
CA SER A 55 -5.45 -14.06 0.74
C SER A 55 -4.23 -13.66 -0.08
N ASN A 56 -4.42 -13.01 -1.23
CA ASN A 56 -3.32 -12.41 -2.01
C ASN A 56 -3.06 -10.94 -1.63
N LYS A 57 -3.61 -10.51 -0.49
CA LYS A 57 -3.38 -9.22 0.16
C LYS A 57 -3.74 -7.96 -0.64
N CYS A 58 -4.39 -8.14 -1.79
CA CYS A 58 -4.78 -7.02 -2.64
C CYS A 58 -5.89 -6.14 -2.02
N LEU A 59 -6.72 -6.72 -1.14
CA LEU A 59 -7.74 -5.98 -0.34
C LEU A 59 -7.30 -5.73 1.11
N SER A 60 -6.02 -5.87 1.43
CA SER A 60 -5.54 -5.68 2.79
C SER A 60 -5.54 -4.21 3.18
N VAL A 61 -6.00 -3.93 4.40
CA VAL A 61 -6.01 -2.59 4.98
C VAL A 61 -4.83 -2.48 5.97
N PRO A 62 -4.01 -1.42 5.90
CA PRO A 62 -3.00 -1.16 6.91
C PRO A 62 -3.60 -1.04 8.31
N THR A 63 -2.87 -1.52 9.31
CA THR A 63 -3.17 -1.29 10.72
C THR A 63 -2.09 -0.43 11.35
N ALA A 64 -2.47 0.36 12.35
CA ALA A 64 -1.54 1.11 13.20
C ALA A 64 -1.95 0.94 14.66
N GLY A 65 -0.98 0.64 15.52
CA GLY A 65 -1.16 0.59 16.96
C GLY A 65 -0.80 1.90 17.63
N ASN A 66 -1.37 2.15 18.81
CA ASN A 66 -0.97 3.28 19.65
C ASN A 66 0.51 3.18 20.02
N ALA A 67 1.22 4.30 19.95
CA ALA A 67 2.61 4.40 20.38
C ALA A 67 2.75 5.50 21.45
N SER A 68 3.73 5.35 22.32
CA SER A 68 4.05 6.33 23.36
C SER A 68 5.55 6.46 23.47
N PHE A 69 6.02 7.71 23.52
CA PHE A 69 7.43 8.04 23.54
C PHE A 69 7.69 8.99 24.70
N ALA A 70 8.78 8.73 25.42
CA ALA A 70 9.27 9.58 26.48
C ALA A 70 10.73 9.89 26.22
N SER A 71 11.16 11.10 26.57
CA SER A 71 12.56 11.48 26.56
C SER A 71 13.10 11.57 27.98
N ASN A 72 14.37 11.23 28.15
CA ASN A 72 15.14 11.54 29.35
C ASN A 72 15.72 12.96 29.32
N ILE A 73 15.55 13.69 28.22
CA ILE A 73 15.95 15.09 28.04
C ILE A 73 14.70 15.97 28.08
N ALA A 74 14.69 16.93 29.01
CA ALA A 74 13.53 17.79 29.26
C ALA A 74 13.12 18.69 28.09
N SER A 75 14.02 18.94 27.14
CA SER A 75 13.86 19.90 26.05
C SER A 75 13.52 19.28 24.69
N GLN A 76 13.62 17.95 24.52
CA GLN A 76 13.42 17.33 23.21
C GLN A 76 13.13 15.84 23.31
N ILE A 77 12.27 15.32 22.43
CA ILE A 77 12.16 13.91 22.07
C ILE A 77 12.66 13.75 20.63
N GLN A 78 13.60 12.84 20.40
CA GLN A 78 14.07 12.49 19.05
C GLN A 78 13.98 10.98 18.87
N VAL A 79 13.24 10.55 17.85
CA VAL A 79 13.01 9.13 17.55
C VAL A 79 13.34 8.86 16.09
N GLY A 80 14.23 7.89 15.85
CA GLY A 80 14.58 7.42 14.51
C GLY A 80 13.49 6.54 13.88
N ALA A 81 13.60 6.30 12.57
CA ALA A 81 12.69 5.42 11.85
C ALA A 81 12.79 3.96 12.37
N PRO A 82 11.69 3.18 12.38
CA PRO A 82 10.38 3.53 11.84
C PRO A 82 9.52 4.40 12.78
N GLY A 83 10.02 4.75 13.97
CA GLY A 83 9.36 5.64 14.93
C GLY A 83 7.88 5.31 15.13
N VAL A 84 6.97 6.23 14.76
CA VAL A 84 5.52 6.02 14.88
C VAL A 84 4.97 4.88 14.01
N LEU A 85 5.69 4.45 12.98
CA LEU A 85 5.34 3.31 12.14
C LEU A 85 5.77 1.97 12.74
N ALA A 86 6.49 1.94 13.87
CA ALA A 86 6.94 0.70 14.50
C ALA A 86 5.77 -0.22 14.91
N SER A 87 4.61 0.37 15.23
CA SER A 87 3.37 -0.33 15.56
C SER A 87 2.42 -0.47 14.37
N ALA A 88 2.85 -0.09 13.17
CA ALA A 88 2.04 -0.15 11.96
C ALA A 88 2.46 -1.34 11.08
N SER A 89 1.49 -1.89 10.37
CA SER A 89 1.73 -3.00 9.44
C SER A 89 0.78 -2.93 8.26
N ASP A 90 1.31 -3.23 7.08
CA ASP A 90 0.52 -3.45 5.88
C ASP A 90 0.52 -4.96 5.59
N PRO A 91 -0.64 -5.64 5.60
CA PRO A 91 -0.65 -7.08 5.36
C PRO A 91 -0.19 -7.45 3.94
N ALA A 92 -0.24 -6.54 2.96
CA ALA A 92 0.32 -6.71 1.62
C ALA A 92 1.84 -6.50 1.55
N GLY A 93 2.46 -6.02 2.63
CA GLY A 93 3.88 -5.68 2.67
C GLY A 93 4.21 -4.42 1.90
N LEU A 94 3.20 -3.57 1.63
CA LEU A 94 3.42 -2.28 1.00
C LEU A 94 4.10 -1.31 1.97
N PRO A 95 4.97 -0.41 1.47
CA PRO A 95 5.60 0.59 2.31
C PRO A 95 4.55 1.53 2.92
N LEU A 96 4.69 1.80 4.22
CA LEU A 96 3.84 2.74 4.94
C LEU A 96 4.52 4.11 5.05
N THR A 97 3.72 5.17 5.07
CA THR A 97 4.18 6.53 5.34
C THR A 97 3.40 7.18 6.48
N ALA A 98 4.07 8.02 7.25
CA ALA A 98 3.48 8.72 8.38
C ALA A 98 3.11 10.17 8.00
N GLN A 99 1.94 10.61 8.46
CA GLN A 99 1.47 11.99 8.30
C GLN A 99 0.69 12.43 9.54
N ILE A 100 0.89 13.68 9.96
CA ILE A 100 0.10 14.28 11.04
C ILE A 100 -1.28 14.65 10.47
N VAL A 101 -2.34 14.02 10.97
CA VAL A 101 -3.73 14.25 10.54
C VAL A 101 -4.40 15.38 11.33
N ALA A 102 -3.95 15.62 12.56
CA ALA A 102 -4.34 16.78 13.37
C ALA A 102 -3.17 17.15 14.29
N SER A 103 -2.74 18.41 14.27
CA SER A 103 -1.68 18.90 15.17
C SER A 103 -2.22 19.03 16.60
N SER A 104 -2.16 17.95 17.37
CA SER A 104 -2.57 17.93 18.78
C SER A 104 -1.42 18.11 19.76
N ALA A 105 -0.29 18.69 19.31
CA ALA A 105 0.79 19.03 20.21
C ALA A 105 0.35 20.18 21.13
N THR A 106 -0.28 19.84 22.25
CA THR A 106 -0.88 20.82 23.18
C THR A 106 0.17 21.69 23.86
N ASN A 107 1.41 21.20 24.00
CA ASN A 107 2.51 21.88 24.71
C ASN A 107 3.85 21.74 23.97
N GLY A 108 3.86 21.91 22.65
CA GLY A 108 5.09 21.75 21.87
C GLY A 108 4.87 21.78 20.37
N THR A 109 5.94 21.52 19.63
CA THR A 109 5.90 21.26 18.19
C THR A 109 6.35 19.83 17.91
N VAL A 110 5.83 19.25 16.84
CA VAL A 110 6.26 17.94 16.33
C VAL A 110 6.59 18.08 14.85
N THR A 111 7.78 17.66 14.46
CA THR A 111 8.18 17.48 13.07
C THR A 111 8.24 15.97 12.80
N LEU A 112 7.33 15.48 11.96
CA LEU A 112 7.22 14.08 11.57
C LEU A 112 7.68 13.92 10.12
N ASN A 113 8.55 12.93 9.88
CA ASN A 113 8.96 12.53 8.55
C ASN A 113 8.09 11.37 8.04
N PRO A 114 7.95 11.20 6.70
CA PRO A 114 7.19 10.10 6.13
C PRO A 114 7.67 8.71 6.53
N ASP A 115 8.95 8.55 6.87
CA ASP A 115 9.53 7.28 7.35
C ASP A 115 9.17 6.95 8.82
N GLY A 116 8.37 7.79 9.46
CA GLY A 116 7.90 7.64 10.83
C GLY A 116 8.88 8.14 11.90
N SER A 117 10.08 8.59 11.52
CA SER A 117 10.97 9.31 12.43
C SER A 117 10.39 10.69 12.76
N PHE A 118 10.65 11.18 13.98
CA PHE A 118 10.15 12.48 14.39
C PHE A 118 11.01 13.16 15.45
N THR A 119 10.86 14.47 15.54
CA THR A 119 11.37 15.30 16.63
C THR A 119 10.21 16.06 17.26
N ALA A 120 10.15 16.08 18.59
CA ALA A 120 9.19 16.86 19.36
C ALA A 120 9.91 17.79 20.34
N VAL A 121 9.51 19.06 20.37
CA VAL A 121 10.10 20.08 21.25
C VAL A 121 8.99 20.67 22.13
N PRO A 122 9.05 20.50 23.46
CA PRO A 122 8.11 21.14 24.38
C PRO A 122 8.21 22.67 24.33
N THR A 123 7.09 23.38 24.53
CA THR A 123 7.09 24.85 24.64
C THR A 123 7.81 25.36 25.90
N THR A 124 7.83 24.56 26.96
CA THR A 124 8.61 24.81 28.18
C THR A 124 9.42 23.56 28.54
N PRO A 125 10.74 23.67 28.79
CA PRO A 125 11.52 22.55 29.30
C PRO A 125 10.95 22.11 30.66
N ARG A 126 10.83 20.80 30.91
CA ARG A 126 10.58 20.33 32.29
C ARG A 126 11.77 20.74 33.16
N VAL A 127 11.61 21.78 33.99
CA VAL A 127 12.49 21.99 35.14
C VAL A 127 12.20 20.86 36.13
N GLY A 128 13.22 20.06 36.44
CA GLY A 128 13.08 18.94 37.37
C GLY A 128 12.53 19.41 38.70
N SER A 129 11.54 18.69 39.23
CA SER A 129 11.09 18.89 40.61
C SER A 129 12.22 18.49 41.54
N GLY A 130 12.93 19.48 42.09
CA GLY A 130 13.85 19.31 43.22
C GLY A 130 13.09 19.04 44.51
#